data_AF-A0A095X807-F1
#
_entry.id   AF-A0A095X807-F1
#
_cell.length_a   1.000
_cell.length_b   1.000
_cell.length_c   1.000
_cell.angle_alpha   90.00
_cell.angle_beta   90.00
_cell.angle_gamma   90.00
#
_symmetry.space_group_name_H-M   'P 1'
#
loop_
_entity.id
_entity.type
_entity.pdbx_description
1 polymer ?
#
loop_
_entity_poly.entity_id
_entity_poly.type
_entity_poly.pdbx_seq_one_letter_code
_entity_poly.pdbx_strand_id
1 'polypeptide(L)'
;MVRAERDGRLFDAFKEKSAVAIGWNEVGDLSSVKSRKAIADLVSASWPETKPQSVAMAAGQLHRFVNEIEVGDMVVTYNPSRRVYLLGEITGPYRYDTSVDPEDAQYRPVRWQGEVSRDLLSVESRNSLGAISTLFRISSEVSAELKKAMVSGQPAKSETVAAATEATEEDLFKSMESRAHEFIKDKVSALPWDDMQELVAGLLRSLGYKTRVSEAGPDRGKDIVASPDGFGFESPRIVVEVKHRKGAMGAPDVRSFLGGRHPQDKGLYVSTGGFSREARYEAERANIPLALMDLDDLVKSLLEQYEKLDLETQQLVPLKRIFVPAWS
;
A
#
# COMPACT_ATOMS: atom_id res chain seq x y z
N MET A 1 -6.40 -2.70 -14.25
CA MET A 1 -5.48 -2.32 -13.15
C MET A 1 -4.37 -3.35 -13.08
N VAL A 2 -3.12 -2.89 -12.98
CA VAL A 2 -1.93 -3.74 -12.76
C VAL A 2 -1.39 -3.42 -11.37
N ARG A 3 -1.32 -4.43 -10.51
CA ARG A 3 -0.75 -4.30 -9.16
C ARG A 3 0.76 -4.13 -9.27
N ALA A 4 1.30 -3.23 -8.45
CA ALA A 4 2.73 -3.00 -8.34
C ALA A 4 3.36 -3.95 -7.31
N GLU A 5 3.08 -5.25 -7.46
CA GLU A 5 3.43 -6.29 -6.49
C GLU A 5 2.86 -6.08 -5.08
N ARG A 6 3.22 -6.98 -4.16
CA ARG A 6 2.81 -6.90 -2.74
C ARG A 6 3.23 -5.54 -2.14
N ASP A 7 2.33 -4.95 -1.36
CA ASP A 7 2.52 -3.65 -0.70
C ASP A 7 2.85 -2.48 -1.66
N GLY A 8 2.63 -2.65 -2.98
CA GLY A 8 2.92 -1.62 -3.97
C GLY A 8 4.42 -1.38 -4.21
N ARG A 9 5.28 -2.36 -3.92
CA ARG A 9 6.74 -2.32 -4.07
C ARG A 9 7.22 -1.70 -5.38
N LEU A 10 6.56 -1.99 -6.51
CA LEU A 10 6.96 -1.51 -7.83
C LEU A 10 6.35 -0.15 -8.22
N PHE A 11 5.59 0.50 -7.35
CA PHE A 11 4.80 1.68 -7.74
C PHE A 11 5.68 2.83 -8.24
N ASP A 12 6.77 3.12 -7.52
CA ASP A 12 7.69 4.18 -7.91
C ASP A 12 8.49 3.77 -9.16
N ALA A 13 8.91 2.50 -9.26
CA ALA A 13 9.60 1.99 -10.45
C ALA A 13 8.73 2.10 -11.71
N PHE A 14 7.45 1.74 -11.61
CA PHE A 14 6.47 1.89 -12.69
C PHE A 14 6.35 3.35 -13.14
N LYS A 15 6.23 4.28 -12.18
CA LYS A 15 6.15 5.71 -12.44
C LYS A 15 7.39 6.23 -13.17
N GLU A 16 8.58 5.90 -12.66
CA GLU A 16 9.86 6.41 -13.17
C GLU A 16 10.24 5.83 -14.53
N LYS A 17 10.01 4.53 -14.71
CA LYS A 17 10.29 3.83 -15.96
C LYS A 17 9.18 3.97 -16.99
N SER A 18 8.10 4.69 -16.66
CA SER A 18 6.94 4.90 -17.54
C SER A 18 6.42 3.58 -18.09
N ALA A 19 6.12 2.65 -17.16
CA ALA A 19 5.82 1.26 -17.49
C ALA A 19 4.98 0.57 -16.43
N VAL A 20 4.35 -0.52 -16.82
CA VAL A 20 3.89 -1.57 -15.90
C VAL A 20 4.58 -2.88 -16.26
N ALA A 21 4.87 -3.69 -15.25
CA ALA A 21 5.44 -5.02 -15.44
C ALA A 21 4.76 -6.04 -14.52
N ILE A 22 4.81 -7.32 -14.89
CA ILE A 22 4.39 -8.44 -14.05
C ILE A 22 5.42 -9.57 -14.13
N GLY A 23 5.43 -10.46 -13.15
CA GLY A 23 6.40 -11.56 -13.02
C GLY A 23 6.18 -12.77 -13.92
N TRP A 24 6.46 -13.96 -13.38
CA TRP A 24 6.56 -15.25 -14.10
C TRP A 24 7.71 -15.29 -15.11
N ASN A 25 8.88 -14.78 -14.76
CA ASN A 25 10.00 -14.62 -15.70
C ASN A 25 10.54 -15.96 -16.24
N GLU A 26 10.39 -17.05 -15.50
CA GLU A 26 10.85 -18.39 -15.86
C GLU A 26 10.08 -18.99 -17.04
N VAL A 27 8.95 -18.40 -17.46
CA VAL A 27 8.29 -18.77 -18.73
C VAL A 27 8.93 -18.12 -19.96
N GLY A 28 9.79 -17.11 -19.75
CA GLY A 28 10.47 -16.35 -20.78
C GLY A 28 9.59 -15.36 -21.53
N ASP A 29 10.05 -14.98 -22.72
CA ASP A 29 9.38 -14.05 -23.63
C ASP A 29 8.16 -14.70 -24.29
N LEU A 30 6.99 -14.09 -24.09
CA LEU A 30 5.70 -14.58 -24.58
C LEU A 30 5.22 -13.86 -25.85
N SER A 31 6.07 -13.06 -26.51
CA SER A 31 5.68 -12.22 -27.66
C SER A 31 4.99 -12.99 -28.79
N SER A 32 5.40 -14.25 -28.99
CA SER A 32 4.89 -15.16 -30.02
C SER A 32 3.74 -16.05 -29.55
N VAL A 33 3.40 -16.06 -28.26
CA VAL A 33 2.47 -17.02 -27.65
C VAL A 33 1.07 -16.42 -27.54
N LYS A 34 0.15 -16.86 -28.42
CA LYS A 34 -1.19 -16.28 -28.55
C LYS A 34 -2.32 -17.01 -27.84
N SER A 35 -2.13 -18.26 -27.41
CA SER A 35 -3.20 -19.02 -26.77
C SER A 35 -2.98 -19.17 -25.27
N ARG A 36 -4.06 -19.01 -24.49
CA ARG A 36 -4.04 -19.25 -23.03
C ARG A 36 -3.54 -20.67 -22.70
N LYS A 37 -3.90 -21.66 -23.53
CA LYS A 37 -3.44 -23.04 -23.38
C LYS A 37 -1.91 -23.15 -23.52
N ALA A 38 -1.32 -22.55 -24.55
CA ALA A 38 0.12 -22.59 -24.74
C ALA A 38 0.87 -21.90 -23.58
N ILE A 39 0.33 -20.81 -23.05
CA ILE A 39 0.88 -20.16 -21.85
C ILE A 39 0.77 -21.10 -20.63
N ALA A 40 -0.37 -21.78 -20.45
CA ALA A 40 -0.52 -22.75 -19.35
C ALA A 40 0.47 -23.92 -19.45
N ASP A 41 0.72 -24.42 -20.66
CA ASP A 41 1.70 -25.48 -20.91
C ASP A 41 3.12 -24.99 -20.56
N LEU A 42 3.49 -23.73 -20.88
CA LEU A 42 4.77 -23.12 -20.49
C LEU A 42 4.89 -22.94 -18.97
N VAL A 43 3.85 -22.42 -18.30
CA VAL A 43 3.84 -22.28 -16.84
C VAL A 43 4.01 -23.64 -16.16
N SER A 44 3.29 -24.66 -16.61
CA SER A 44 3.40 -26.01 -16.05
C SER A 44 4.78 -26.63 -16.27
N ALA A 45 5.45 -26.30 -17.38
CA ALA A 45 6.81 -26.77 -17.65
C ALA A 45 7.86 -26.06 -16.78
N SER A 46 7.70 -24.75 -16.54
CA SER A 46 8.60 -23.97 -15.68
C SER A 46 8.45 -24.31 -14.19
N TRP A 47 7.24 -24.68 -13.75
CA TRP A 47 6.99 -25.08 -12.35
C TRP A 47 6.13 -26.35 -12.24
N PRO A 48 6.72 -27.55 -12.38
CA PRO A 48 5.99 -28.82 -12.41
C PRO A 48 5.20 -29.15 -11.13
N GLU A 49 5.63 -28.65 -9.98
CA GLU A 49 4.99 -28.88 -8.67
C GLU A 49 3.78 -27.97 -8.41
N THR A 50 3.46 -27.06 -9.35
CA THR A 50 2.37 -26.09 -9.18
C THR A 50 1.01 -26.76 -9.39
N LYS A 51 0.08 -26.53 -8.44
CA LYS A 51 -1.30 -27.04 -8.54
C LYS A 51 -1.96 -26.60 -9.87
N PRO A 52 -2.76 -27.44 -10.54
CA PRO A 52 -3.38 -27.11 -11.84
C PRO A 52 -4.18 -25.81 -11.84
N GLN A 53 -4.84 -25.49 -10.73
CA GLN A 53 -5.61 -24.25 -10.56
C GLN A 53 -4.71 -23.00 -10.56
N SER A 54 -3.55 -23.07 -9.91
CA SER A 54 -2.56 -21.99 -9.90
C SER A 54 -1.93 -21.78 -11.28
N VAL A 55 -1.68 -22.87 -12.03
CA VAL A 55 -1.25 -22.81 -13.44
C VAL A 55 -2.31 -22.11 -14.29
N ALA A 56 -3.59 -22.49 -14.15
CA ALA A 56 -4.69 -21.88 -14.91
C ALA A 56 -4.88 -20.39 -14.59
N MET A 57 -4.62 -19.98 -13.34
CA MET A 57 -4.66 -18.59 -12.89
C MET A 57 -3.50 -17.79 -13.50
N ALA A 58 -2.27 -18.26 -13.34
CA ALA A 58 -1.07 -17.64 -13.93
C ALA A 58 -1.21 -17.48 -15.44
N ALA A 59 -1.63 -18.53 -16.13
CA ALA A 59 -1.87 -18.50 -17.57
C ALA A 59 -2.96 -17.49 -17.97
N GLY A 60 -4.01 -17.34 -17.15
CA GLY A 60 -5.04 -16.32 -17.35
C GLY A 60 -4.48 -14.90 -17.22
N GLN A 61 -3.66 -14.63 -16.20
CA GLN A 61 -3.04 -13.31 -16.01
C GLN A 61 -2.07 -12.96 -17.13
N LEU A 62 -1.15 -13.88 -17.45
CA LEU A 62 -0.19 -13.73 -18.54
C LEU A 62 -0.89 -13.56 -19.89
N HIS A 63 -1.92 -14.37 -20.18
CA HIS A 63 -2.64 -14.25 -21.45
C HIS A 63 -3.28 -12.87 -21.61
N ARG A 64 -4.00 -12.38 -20.59
CA ARG A 64 -4.62 -11.05 -20.64
C ARG A 64 -3.57 -9.96 -20.79
N PHE A 65 -2.49 -10.04 -20.03
CA PHE A 65 -1.43 -9.04 -20.09
C PHE A 65 -0.73 -9.02 -21.45
N VAL A 66 -0.39 -10.18 -22.02
CA VAL A 66 0.37 -10.29 -23.27
C VAL A 66 -0.50 -10.07 -24.51
N ASN A 67 -1.74 -10.57 -24.50
CA ASN A 67 -2.56 -10.68 -25.72
C ASN A 67 -3.82 -9.82 -25.74
N GLU A 68 -4.40 -9.44 -24.59
CA GLU A 68 -5.66 -8.68 -24.55
C GLU A 68 -5.47 -7.18 -24.30
N ILE A 69 -4.42 -6.77 -23.57
CA ILE A 69 -4.13 -5.35 -23.37
C ILE A 69 -3.68 -4.72 -24.70
N GLU A 70 -4.32 -3.61 -25.07
CA GLU A 70 -4.04 -2.89 -26.32
C GLU A 70 -3.40 -1.52 -26.06
N VAL A 71 -2.76 -0.97 -27.11
CA VAL A 71 -2.27 0.42 -27.07
C VAL A 71 -3.47 1.36 -27.03
N GLY A 72 -3.45 2.33 -26.12
CA GLY A 72 -4.56 3.23 -25.84
C GLY A 72 -5.42 2.80 -24.64
N ASP A 73 -5.24 1.60 -24.12
CA ASP A 73 -5.95 1.17 -22.91
C ASP A 73 -5.53 1.99 -21.70
N MET A 74 -6.52 2.31 -20.86
CA MET A 74 -6.26 2.91 -19.56
C MET A 74 -5.65 1.87 -18.62
N VAL A 75 -4.54 2.22 -17.99
CA VAL A 75 -3.90 1.43 -16.95
C VAL A 75 -3.88 2.20 -15.63
N VAL A 76 -4.02 1.45 -14.54
CA VAL A 76 -4.04 1.98 -13.18
C VAL A 76 -3.15 1.09 -12.32
N THR A 77 -2.38 1.68 -11.41
CA THR A 77 -1.68 0.99 -10.32
C THR A 77 -1.92 1.70 -8.98
N TYR A 78 -1.64 1.05 -7.84
CA TYR A 78 -1.98 1.57 -6.50
C TYR A 78 -0.81 1.52 -5.55
N ASN A 79 -0.62 2.60 -4.79
CA ASN A 79 0.31 2.68 -3.67
C ASN A 79 -0.49 2.59 -2.34
N PRO A 80 -0.41 1.49 -1.59
CA PRO A 80 -1.16 1.31 -0.34
C PRO A 80 -0.64 2.15 0.84
N SER A 81 0.63 2.56 0.80
CA SER A 81 1.29 3.43 1.79
C SER A 81 0.78 4.87 1.69
N ARG A 82 0.79 5.42 0.46
CA ARG A 82 0.33 6.79 0.16
C ARG A 82 -1.18 6.87 -0.13
N ARG A 83 -1.85 5.72 -0.26
CA ARG A 83 -3.27 5.60 -0.64
C ARG A 83 -3.63 6.33 -1.92
N VAL A 84 -2.78 6.21 -2.94
CA VAL A 84 -2.96 6.87 -4.25
C VAL A 84 -3.00 5.85 -5.38
N TYR A 85 -3.89 6.08 -6.33
CA TYR A 85 -3.90 5.41 -7.62
C TYR A 85 -3.13 6.24 -8.63
N LEU A 86 -2.26 5.63 -9.42
CA LEU A 86 -1.59 6.26 -10.56
C LEU A 86 -2.28 5.83 -11.85
N LEU A 87 -2.76 6.79 -12.62
CA LEU A 87 -3.51 6.60 -13.85
C LEU A 87 -2.61 6.88 -15.05
N GLY A 88 -2.69 6.03 -16.07
CA GLY A 88 -1.94 6.18 -17.31
C GLY A 88 -2.62 5.49 -18.49
N GLU A 89 -1.92 5.50 -19.61
CA GLU A 89 -2.35 4.89 -20.86
C GLU A 89 -1.22 4.03 -21.43
N ILE A 90 -1.54 2.82 -21.90
CA ILE A 90 -0.59 1.94 -22.58
C ILE A 90 -0.16 2.57 -23.90
N THR A 91 1.13 2.79 -24.12
CA THR A 91 1.64 3.49 -25.31
C THR A 91 2.31 2.59 -26.34
N GLY A 92 2.45 1.30 -26.06
CA GLY A 92 3.18 0.39 -26.94
C GLY A 92 2.86 -1.08 -26.68
N PRO A 93 3.33 -1.97 -27.57
CA PRO A 93 3.08 -3.40 -27.46
C PRO A 93 3.77 -3.99 -26.24
N TYR A 94 3.36 -5.21 -25.89
CA TYR A 94 4.09 -6.07 -24.97
C TYR A 94 5.54 -6.26 -25.42
N ARG A 95 6.46 -6.33 -24.45
CA ARG A 95 7.84 -6.79 -24.62
C ARG A 95 8.30 -7.53 -23.37
N TYR A 96 9.33 -8.35 -23.51
CA TYR A 96 10.04 -8.94 -22.39
C TYR A 96 11.25 -8.05 -22.03
N ASP A 97 11.24 -7.45 -20.83
CA ASP A 97 12.18 -6.40 -20.43
C ASP A 97 12.33 -6.33 -18.90
N THR A 98 13.54 -6.57 -18.39
CA THR A 98 13.90 -6.58 -16.96
C THR A 98 14.32 -5.22 -16.41
N SER A 99 14.16 -4.12 -17.17
CA SER A 99 14.63 -2.78 -16.76
C SER A 99 13.78 -2.11 -15.68
N VAL A 100 12.57 -2.61 -15.42
CA VAL A 100 11.71 -2.18 -14.31
C VAL A 100 12.11 -2.91 -13.03
N ASP A 101 12.15 -4.24 -13.09
CA ASP A 101 12.55 -5.12 -12.00
C ASP A 101 13.06 -6.46 -12.57
N PRO A 102 14.10 -7.08 -11.99
CA PRO A 102 14.62 -8.37 -12.45
C PRO A 102 13.65 -9.55 -12.34
N GLU A 103 12.65 -9.46 -11.45
CA GLU A 103 11.64 -10.50 -11.19
C GLU A 103 10.32 -10.22 -11.94
N ASP A 104 10.16 -9.04 -12.55
CA ASP A 104 9.00 -8.63 -13.33
C ASP A 104 9.39 -8.15 -14.73
N ALA A 105 9.53 -9.12 -15.66
CA ALA A 105 10.01 -8.87 -17.01
C ALA A 105 8.89 -8.76 -18.06
N GLN A 106 7.65 -9.12 -17.72
CA GLN A 106 6.54 -9.03 -18.65
C GLN A 106 6.07 -7.58 -18.71
N TYR A 107 6.50 -6.83 -19.72
CA TYR A 107 6.50 -5.37 -19.69
C TYR A 107 5.50 -4.75 -20.68
N ARG A 108 4.90 -3.63 -20.29
CA ARG A 108 4.23 -2.68 -21.20
C ARG A 108 4.56 -1.23 -20.91
N PRO A 109 4.88 -0.41 -21.93
CA PRO A 109 5.17 1.00 -21.73
C PRO A 109 3.89 1.79 -21.49
N VAL A 110 3.98 2.80 -20.63
CA VAL A 110 2.84 3.59 -20.13
C VAL A 110 3.19 5.07 -20.15
N ARG A 111 2.26 5.90 -20.61
CA ARG A 111 2.29 7.34 -20.36
C ARG A 111 1.41 7.63 -19.15
N TRP A 112 2.04 7.95 -18.02
CA TRP A 112 1.34 8.33 -16.80
C TRP A 112 0.74 9.74 -16.91
N GLN A 113 -0.48 9.90 -16.42
CA GLN A 113 -1.27 11.13 -16.53
C GLN A 113 -1.36 11.85 -15.17
N GLY A 114 -1.57 11.11 -14.08
CA GLY A 114 -1.71 11.72 -12.76
C GLY A 114 -2.04 10.74 -11.65
N GLU A 115 -1.99 11.23 -10.42
CA GLU A 115 -2.35 10.49 -9.21
C GLU A 115 -3.73 10.90 -8.71
N VAL A 116 -4.49 9.94 -8.19
CA VAL A 116 -5.81 10.12 -7.59
C VAL A 116 -5.78 9.57 -6.17
N SER A 117 -6.12 10.40 -5.19
CA SER A 117 -6.29 9.93 -3.81
C SER A 117 -7.45 8.95 -3.73
N ARG A 118 -7.22 7.81 -3.07
CA ARG A 118 -8.26 6.81 -2.78
C ARG A 118 -9.44 7.41 -2.03
N ASP A 119 -9.20 8.44 -1.21
CA ASP A 119 -10.22 9.06 -0.37
C ASP A 119 -11.20 9.95 -1.15
N LEU A 120 -10.93 10.21 -2.43
CA LEU A 120 -11.87 10.88 -3.34
C LEU A 120 -12.90 9.92 -3.95
N LEU A 121 -12.67 8.62 -3.81
CA LEU A 121 -13.50 7.59 -4.45
C LEU A 121 -14.62 7.10 -3.52
N SER A 122 -15.72 6.74 -4.16
CA SER A 122 -16.85 6.05 -3.58
C SER A 122 -16.43 4.74 -2.89
N VAL A 123 -17.23 4.27 -1.93
CA VAL A 123 -16.93 3.00 -1.23
C VAL A 123 -16.93 1.83 -2.22
N GLU A 124 -17.80 1.91 -3.23
CA GLU A 124 -18.00 0.95 -4.30
C GLU A 124 -16.75 0.82 -5.16
N SER A 125 -16.24 1.94 -5.68
CA SER A 125 -15.00 1.96 -6.47
C SER A 125 -13.82 1.51 -5.64
N ARG A 126 -13.73 1.92 -4.37
CA ARG A 126 -12.70 1.45 -3.43
C ARG A 126 -12.72 -0.08 -3.25
N ASN A 127 -13.91 -0.67 -3.13
CA ASN A 127 -14.07 -2.11 -3.00
C ASN A 127 -13.70 -2.86 -4.29
N SER A 128 -14.14 -2.36 -5.44
CA SER A 128 -13.80 -2.93 -6.75
C SER A 128 -12.29 -2.87 -7.02
N LEU A 129 -11.67 -1.73 -6.73
CA LEU A 129 -10.22 -1.52 -6.83
C LEU A 129 -9.42 -2.22 -5.74
N GLY A 130 -10.07 -2.91 -4.79
CA GLY A 130 -9.45 -3.74 -3.76
C GLY A 130 -9.17 -5.18 -4.21
N ALA A 131 -9.48 -5.56 -5.46
CA ALA A 131 -9.20 -6.90 -5.97
C ALA A 131 -7.69 -7.21 -5.97
N ILE A 132 -7.29 -8.34 -5.40
CA ILE A 132 -5.89 -8.67 -5.12
C ILE A 132 -5.11 -9.26 -6.31
N SER A 133 -5.81 -9.65 -7.38
CA SER A 133 -5.17 -10.23 -8.56
C SER A 133 -4.16 -9.27 -9.18
N THR A 134 -3.03 -9.78 -9.66
CA THR A 134 -1.96 -8.99 -10.30
C THR A 134 -2.50 -8.12 -11.42
N LEU A 135 -3.39 -8.67 -12.24
CA LEU A 135 -4.10 -7.96 -13.30
C LEU A 135 -5.60 -8.25 -13.17
N PHE A 136 -6.40 -7.19 -13.26
CA PHE A 136 -7.85 -7.31 -13.39
C PHE A 136 -8.43 -6.13 -14.17
N ARG A 137 -9.56 -6.38 -14.84
CA ARG A 137 -10.28 -5.35 -15.59
C ARG A 137 -11.09 -4.49 -14.61
N ILE A 138 -10.98 -3.17 -14.77
CA ILE A 138 -11.84 -2.21 -14.07
C ILE A 138 -13.10 -1.98 -14.91
N SER A 139 -14.24 -1.77 -14.25
CA SER A 139 -15.48 -1.46 -14.96
C SER A 139 -15.45 -0.05 -15.57
N SER A 140 -16.34 0.22 -16.52
CA SER A 140 -16.51 1.54 -17.14
C SER A 140 -16.82 2.62 -16.10
N GLU A 141 -17.62 2.29 -15.09
CA GLU A 141 -18.08 3.20 -14.04
C GLU A 141 -16.90 3.60 -13.13
N VAL A 142 -16.13 2.61 -12.66
CA VAL A 142 -14.92 2.85 -11.84
C VAL A 142 -13.88 3.64 -12.63
N SER A 143 -13.69 3.32 -13.92
CA SER A 143 -12.79 4.06 -14.82
C SER A 143 -13.21 5.53 -14.98
N ALA A 144 -14.50 5.78 -15.17
CA ALA A 144 -15.04 7.13 -15.29
C ALA A 144 -14.89 7.92 -13.97
N GLU A 145 -15.12 7.28 -12.84
CA GLU A 145 -14.95 7.91 -11.52
C GLU A 145 -13.49 8.29 -11.25
N LEU A 146 -12.54 7.40 -11.55
CA LEU A 146 -11.11 7.67 -11.45
C LEU A 146 -10.69 8.87 -12.30
N LYS A 147 -11.14 8.94 -13.57
CA LYS A 147 -10.88 10.08 -14.46
C LYS A 147 -11.49 11.38 -13.93
N LYS A 148 -12.73 11.32 -13.43
CA LYS A 148 -13.40 12.48 -12.83
C LYS A 148 -12.67 12.98 -11.59
N ALA A 149 -12.25 12.07 -10.71
CA ALA A 149 -11.51 12.41 -9.49
C ALA A 149 -10.15 13.03 -9.82
N MET A 150 -9.46 12.56 -10.86
CA MET A 150 -8.19 13.13 -11.33
C MET A 150 -8.32 14.59 -11.79
N VAL A 151 -9.44 14.94 -12.44
CA VAL A 151 -9.67 16.30 -12.97
C VAL A 151 -10.27 17.22 -11.91
N SER A 152 -11.23 16.74 -11.12
CA SER A 152 -12.03 17.60 -10.22
C SER A 152 -11.45 17.73 -8.82
N GLY A 153 -10.68 16.75 -8.34
CA GLY A 153 -10.19 16.71 -6.95
C GLY A 153 -11.29 16.63 -5.88
N GLN A 154 -12.55 16.37 -6.26
CA GLN A 154 -13.69 16.36 -5.35
C GLN A 154 -14.19 14.93 -5.07
N PRO A 155 -14.69 14.65 -3.84
CA PRO A 155 -15.23 13.34 -3.49
C PRO A 155 -16.46 12.97 -4.31
N ALA A 156 -16.55 11.73 -4.79
CA ALA A 156 -17.72 11.23 -5.49
C ALA A 156 -18.89 10.93 -4.53
N LYS A 157 -20.13 11.12 -5.00
CA LYS A 157 -21.35 10.61 -4.35
C LYS A 157 -21.63 9.18 -4.84
N SER A 158 -21.92 8.30 -3.88
CA SER A 158 -22.11 6.86 -4.02
C SER A 158 -23.37 6.50 -4.80
N GLU A 159 -23.26 5.51 -5.70
CA GLU A 159 -24.32 4.58 -6.10
C GLU A 159 -23.71 3.19 -6.38
N THR A 160 -24.41 2.14 -5.96
CA THR A 160 -23.97 0.74 -5.88
C THR A 160 -23.92 0.00 -7.21
N VAL A 161 -22.76 -0.61 -7.53
CA VAL A 161 -22.67 -1.75 -8.46
C VAL A 161 -21.64 -2.78 -7.97
N ALA A 162 -22.01 -4.05 -7.95
CA ALA A 162 -21.12 -5.16 -7.61
C ALA A 162 -20.45 -5.72 -8.87
N ALA A 163 -19.12 -5.81 -8.87
CA ALA A 163 -18.37 -6.53 -9.90
C ALA A 163 -18.15 -7.99 -9.45
N ALA A 164 -18.71 -8.94 -10.20
CA ALA A 164 -18.45 -10.36 -10.01
C ALA A 164 -17.15 -10.75 -10.73
N THR A 165 -16.24 -11.43 -10.01
CA THR A 165 -15.05 -12.06 -10.60
C THR A 165 -15.08 -13.54 -10.22
N GLU A 166 -14.76 -14.43 -11.15
CA GLU A 166 -14.45 -15.83 -10.85
C GLU A 166 -13.14 -15.85 -10.05
N ALA A 167 -13.26 -15.95 -8.73
CA ALA A 167 -12.14 -15.98 -7.79
C ALA A 167 -12.06 -17.37 -7.15
N THR A 168 -10.85 -17.87 -6.94
CA THR A 168 -10.64 -19.07 -6.12
C THR A 168 -10.96 -18.76 -4.65
N GLU A 169 -11.17 -19.78 -3.82
CA GLU A 169 -11.48 -19.58 -2.39
C GLU A 169 -10.34 -18.85 -1.64
N GLU A 170 -9.09 -19.16 -1.98
CA GLU A 170 -7.92 -18.49 -1.42
C GLU A 170 -7.86 -17.02 -1.87
N ASP A 171 -8.20 -16.72 -3.13
CA ASP A 171 -8.30 -15.36 -3.62
C ASP A 171 -9.42 -14.58 -2.93
N LEU A 172 -10.54 -15.24 -2.66
CA LEU A 172 -11.66 -14.63 -1.94
C LEU A 172 -11.23 -14.24 -0.51
N PHE A 173 -10.54 -15.13 0.20
CA PHE A 173 -10.08 -14.84 1.56
C PHE A 173 -9.05 -13.70 1.59
N LYS A 174 -8.00 -13.78 0.77
CA LYS A 174 -7.00 -12.71 0.65
C LYS A 174 -7.65 -11.38 0.23
N SER A 175 -8.71 -11.42 -0.61
CA SER A 175 -9.46 -10.22 -0.97
C SER A 175 -10.26 -9.66 0.20
N MET A 176 -10.83 -10.53 1.05
CA MET A 176 -11.54 -10.13 2.26
C MET A 176 -10.58 -9.52 3.27
N GLU A 177 -9.41 -10.13 3.49
CA GLU A 177 -8.34 -9.59 4.34
C GLU A 177 -7.86 -8.23 3.83
N SER A 178 -7.55 -8.10 2.54
CA SER A 178 -7.12 -6.83 1.94
C SER A 178 -8.19 -5.74 2.06
N ARG A 179 -9.47 -6.07 1.87
CA ARG A 179 -10.59 -5.13 2.08
C ARG A 179 -10.71 -4.73 3.55
N ALA A 180 -10.64 -5.70 4.47
CA ALA A 180 -10.69 -5.43 5.90
C ALA A 180 -9.56 -4.48 6.32
N HIS A 181 -8.33 -4.74 5.86
CA HIS A 181 -7.17 -3.89 6.10
C HIS A 181 -7.39 -2.45 5.60
N GLU A 182 -7.93 -2.28 4.39
CA GLU A 182 -8.26 -0.96 3.86
C GLU A 182 -9.39 -0.26 4.63
N PHE A 183 -10.40 -0.99 5.13
CA PHE A 183 -11.42 -0.41 6.00
C PHE A 183 -10.87 0.03 7.36
N ILE A 184 -9.89 -0.69 7.89
CA ILE A 184 -9.21 -0.30 9.13
C ILE A 184 -8.39 0.97 8.88
N LYS A 185 -7.65 1.05 7.78
CA LYS A 185 -6.99 2.30 7.37
C LYS A 185 -7.97 3.46 7.23
N ASP A 186 -9.14 3.22 6.65
CA ASP A 186 -10.19 4.25 6.53
C ASP A 186 -10.64 4.76 7.91
N LYS A 187 -10.81 3.85 8.88
CA LYS A 187 -11.13 4.21 10.27
C LYS A 187 -9.98 4.98 10.95
N VAL A 188 -8.76 4.48 10.87
CA VAL A 188 -7.58 5.10 11.47
C VAL A 188 -7.34 6.49 10.87
N SER A 189 -7.42 6.63 9.54
CA SER A 189 -7.24 7.91 8.87
C SER A 189 -8.38 8.92 9.11
N ALA A 190 -9.51 8.49 9.66
CA ALA A 190 -10.63 9.37 10.01
C ALA A 190 -10.54 9.90 11.45
N LEU A 191 -9.56 9.44 12.24
CA LEU A 191 -9.34 9.94 13.59
C LEU A 191 -8.95 11.42 13.58
N PRO A 192 -9.39 12.21 14.58
CA PRO A 192 -8.78 13.49 14.92
C PRO A 192 -7.25 13.39 15.12
N TRP A 193 -6.55 14.52 14.97
CA TRP A 193 -5.09 14.55 15.03
C TRP A 193 -4.54 14.18 16.43
N ASP A 194 -5.26 14.53 17.49
CA ASP A 194 -4.99 14.19 18.88
C ASP A 194 -5.26 12.71 19.16
N ASP A 195 -6.39 12.18 18.71
CA ASP A 195 -6.68 10.74 18.79
C ASP A 195 -5.64 9.90 18.03
N MET A 196 -5.10 10.39 16.91
CA MET A 196 -4.00 9.73 16.20
C MET A 196 -2.71 9.68 17.04
N GLN A 197 -2.40 10.75 17.78
CA GLN A 197 -1.25 10.75 18.69
C GLN A 197 -1.44 9.74 19.82
N GLU A 198 -2.64 9.68 20.40
CA GLU A 198 -2.96 8.69 21.43
C GLU A 198 -2.93 7.26 20.91
N LEU A 199 -3.38 7.01 19.68
CA LEU A 199 -3.28 5.69 19.03
C LEU A 199 -1.83 5.24 18.91
N VAL A 200 -0.93 6.11 18.44
CA VAL A 200 0.51 5.82 18.33
C VAL A 200 1.14 5.62 19.71
N ALA A 201 0.74 6.42 20.70
CA ALA A 201 1.22 6.26 22.07
C ALA A 201 0.77 4.92 22.66
N GLY A 202 -0.49 4.54 22.48
CA GLY A 202 -1.05 3.25 22.90
C GLY A 202 -0.36 2.06 22.25
N LEU A 203 -0.03 2.17 20.96
CA LEU A 203 0.78 1.16 20.27
C LEU A 203 2.16 1.00 20.94
N LEU A 204 2.86 2.08 21.26
CA LEU A 204 4.14 2.00 21.98
C LEU A 204 3.98 1.44 23.40
N ARG A 205 2.88 1.75 24.09
CA ARG A 205 2.56 1.14 25.40
C ARG A 205 2.41 -0.36 25.32
N SER A 206 1.74 -0.86 24.29
CA SER A 206 1.57 -2.32 24.07
C SER A 206 2.90 -3.06 23.80
N LEU A 207 3.93 -2.34 23.36
CA LEU A 207 5.30 -2.83 23.19
C LEU A 207 6.13 -2.77 24.48
N GLY A 208 5.54 -2.31 25.60
CA GLY A 208 6.17 -2.26 26.92
C GLY A 208 6.83 -0.92 27.25
N TYR A 209 6.67 0.11 26.41
CA TYR A 209 7.14 1.46 26.74
C TYR A 209 6.14 2.22 27.62
N LYS A 210 6.64 3.19 28.36
CA LYS A 210 5.80 4.23 28.96
C LYS A 210 5.87 5.47 28.08
N THR A 211 4.72 6.03 27.77
CA THR A 211 4.59 7.15 26.83
C THR A 211 4.16 8.42 27.53
N ARG A 212 4.63 9.56 27.04
CA ARG A 212 4.13 10.89 27.37
C ARG A 212 3.77 11.62 26.10
N VAL A 213 2.50 11.99 25.97
CA VAL A 213 2.00 12.86 24.90
C VAL A 213 2.18 14.31 25.34
N SER A 214 2.67 15.16 24.45
CA SER A 214 2.90 16.58 24.72
C SER A 214 1.57 17.36 24.60
N GLU A 215 1.41 18.41 25.39
CA GLU A 215 0.20 19.25 25.32
C GLU A 215 0.16 20.07 24.03
N ALA A 216 -1.04 20.41 23.54
CA ALA A 216 -1.18 21.23 22.35
C ALA A 216 -0.46 22.60 22.50
N GLY A 217 0.61 22.82 21.72
CA GLY A 217 1.41 24.04 21.77
C GLY A 217 2.54 24.10 20.74
N PRO A 218 3.42 25.13 20.78
CA PRO A 218 4.62 25.21 19.95
C PRO A 218 5.67 24.19 20.44
N ASP A 219 5.34 22.91 20.24
CA ASP A 219 6.24 21.82 20.54
C ASP A 219 7.31 21.73 19.48
N ARG A 220 8.55 21.55 19.93
CA ARG A 220 9.78 21.50 19.12
C ARG A 220 9.86 20.21 18.27
N GLY A 221 8.78 19.89 17.56
CA GLY A 221 8.65 18.66 16.78
C GLY A 221 8.77 17.41 17.65
N LYS A 222 8.01 17.34 18.74
CA LYS A 222 7.91 16.15 19.59
C LYS A 222 6.44 16.03 20.01
N ASP A 223 5.78 14.99 19.55
CA ASP A 223 4.40 14.74 19.96
C ASP A 223 4.40 13.74 21.12
N ILE A 224 5.20 12.68 21.02
CA ILE A 224 5.29 11.62 22.02
C ILE A 224 6.75 11.38 22.39
N VAL A 225 7.00 11.14 23.67
CA VAL A 225 8.26 10.57 24.15
C VAL A 225 7.94 9.22 24.78
N ALA A 226 8.64 8.17 24.36
CA ALA A 226 8.50 6.82 24.88
C ALA A 226 9.84 6.30 25.42
N SER A 227 9.81 5.68 26.58
CA SER A 227 10.99 5.03 27.20
C SER A 227 10.54 3.95 28.18
N PRO A 228 11.41 3.01 28.60
CA PRO A 228 11.05 1.98 29.57
C PRO A 228 10.53 2.55 30.91
N ASP A 229 11.15 3.64 31.36
CA ASP A 229 10.86 4.32 32.62
C ASP A 229 9.77 5.41 32.50
N GLY A 230 9.48 5.86 31.28
CA GLY A 230 8.57 6.97 30.97
C GLY A 230 9.16 8.36 31.19
N PHE A 231 10.32 8.46 31.83
CA PHE A 231 11.01 9.74 32.06
C PHE A 231 12.04 10.06 30.96
N GLY A 232 12.52 9.03 30.27
CA GLY A 232 13.56 9.14 29.26
C GLY A 232 14.96 9.12 29.85
N PHE A 233 15.13 8.65 31.10
CA PHE A 233 16.45 8.44 31.68
C PHE A 233 17.05 7.11 31.22
N GLU A 234 16.18 6.11 31.03
CA GLU A 234 16.58 4.81 30.50
C GLU A 234 16.50 4.76 28.98
N SER A 235 17.50 4.11 28.38
CA SER A 235 17.52 3.84 26.94
C SER A 235 16.72 2.56 26.59
N PRO A 236 16.06 2.50 25.42
CA PRO A 236 16.02 3.56 24.41
C PRO A 236 14.98 4.65 24.77
N ARG A 237 15.38 5.91 24.60
CA ARG A 237 14.46 7.06 24.58
C ARG A 237 14.04 7.32 23.14
N ILE A 238 12.78 7.05 22.83
CA ILE A 238 12.19 7.21 21.51
C ILE A 238 11.42 8.53 21.49
N VAL A 239 11.80 9.42 20.57
CA VAL A 239 11.05 10.64 20.31
C VAL A 239 10.22 10.43 19.05
N VAL A 240 8.94 10.75 19.13
CA VAL A 240 7.97 10.50 18.07
C VAL A 240 7.40 11.80 17.57
N GLU A 241 7.24 11.91 16.26
CA GLU A 241 6.43 12.93 15.60
C GLU A 241 5.37 12.28 14.72
N VAL A 242 4.14 12.78 14.83
CA VAL A 242 2.95 12.29 14.16
C VAL A 242 2.42 13.38 13.24
N LYS A 243 2.48 13.12 11.93
CA LYS A 243 1.89 13.98 10.91
C LYS A 243 0.61 13.37 10.36
N HIS A 244 -0.51 13.80 10.93
CA HIS A 244 -1.84 13.44 10.45
C HIS A 244 -2.36 14.49 9.47
N ARG A 245 -1.95 14.41 8.20
CA ARG A 245 -2.39 15.32 7.14
C ARG A 245 -2.33 14.65 5.76
N LYS A 246 -3.00 15.27 4.78
CA LYS A 246 -2.90 14.86 3.37
C LYS A 246 -1.52 15.23 2.80
N GLY A 247 -0.98 14.36 1.95
CA GLY A 247 0.30 14.55 1.28
C GLY A 247 1.46 13.86 1.97
N ALA A 248 2.40 13.33 1.17
CA ALA A 248 3.56 12.60 1.66
C ALA A 248 4.63 13.54 2.24
N MET A 249 5.35 13.08 3.27
CA MET A 249 6.44 13.84 3.87
C MET A 249 7.70 13.78 2.99
N GLY A 250 8.39 14.91 2.89
CA GLY A 250 9.61 15.10 2.12
C GLY A 250 10.89 14.97 2.96
N ALA A 251 12.04 14.91 2.29
CA ALA A 251 13.34 15.01 2.97
C ALA A 251 13.48 16.25 3.87
N PRO A 252 12.94 17.45 3.53
CA PRO A 252 12.97 18.60 4.43
C PRO A 252 12.24 18.36 5.76
N ASP A 253 11.09 17.65 5.72
CA ASP A 253 10.33 17.33 6.94
C ASP A 253 11.13 16.40 7.87
N VAL A 254 11.79 15.39 7.29
CA VAL A 254 12.66 14.45 8.04
C VAL A 254 13.85 15.17 8.66
N ARG A 255 14.54 16.05 7.91
CA ARG A 255 15.65 16.86 8.45
C ARG A 255 15.20 17.78 9.58
N SER A 256 14.03 18.40 9.43
CA SER A 256 13.46 19.27 10.46
C SER A 256 13.21 18.50 11.75
N PHE A 257 12.66 17.28 11.67
CA PHE A 257 12.45 16.41 12.83
C PHE A 257 13.79 16.03 13.51
N LEU A 258 14.81 15.68 12.72
CA LEU A 258 16.13 15.29 13.22
C LEU A 258 16.89 16.46 13.90
N GLY A 259 16.69 17.69 13.44
CA GLY A 259 17.44 18.87 13.90
C GLY A 259 17.30 19.19 15.40
N GLY A 260 16.32 18.61 16.09
CA GLY A 260 16.07 18.83 17.53
C GLY A 260 16.32 17.60 18.40
N ARG A 261 17.09 16.59 17.96
CA ARG A 261 17.28 15.33 18.69
C ARG A 261 18.65 15.24 19.38
N HIS A 262 18.68 14.58 20.53
CA HIS A 262 19.94 14.26 21.20
C HIS A 262 20.63 13.05 20.53
N PRO A 263 21.97 12.92 20.61
CA PRO A 263 22.70 11.83 19.94
C PRO A 263 22.28 10.41 20.37
N GLN A 264 21.72 10.26 21.58
CA GLN A 264 21.26 8.98 22.11
C GLN A 264 19.79 8.69 21.80
N ASP A 265 19.03 9.69 21.32
CA ASP A 265 17.63 9.52 20.98
C ASP A 265 17.47 8.52 19.84
N LYS A 266 16.32 7.84 19.83
CA LYS A 266 15.81 7.12 18.67
C LYS A 266 14.60 7.89 18.14
N GLY A 267 14.41 7.88 16.83
CA GLY A 267 13.28 8.56 16.20
C GLY A 267 12.23 7.58 15.69
N LEU A 268 10.97 7.94 15.85
CA LEU A 268 9.85 7.35 15.11
C LEU A 268 9.08 8.50 14.44
N TYR A 269 9.04 8.52 13.11
CA TYR A 269 8.25 9.50 12.38
C TYR A 269 7.04 8.79 11.78
N VAL A 270 5.85 9.14 12.27
CA VAL A 270 4.57 8.61 11.78
C VAL A 270 3.93 9.59 10.80
N SER A 271 3.50 9.13 9.62
CA SER A 271 2.79 9.96 8.63
C SER A 271 1.66 9.21 7.98
N THR A 272 0.42 9.68 8.15
CA THR A 272 -0.74 9.06 7.48
C THR A 272 -0.80 9.38 5.98
N GLY A 273 -0.07 10.39 5.52
CA GLY A 273 0.09 10.72 4.10
C GLY A 273 1.24 9.97 3.41
N GLY A 274 1.98 9.14 4.16
CA GLY A 274 3.16 8.42 3.69
C GLY A 274 4.41 9.30 3.58
N PHE A 275 5.42 8.74 2.91
CA PHE A 275 6.74 9.35 2.73
C PHE A 275 7.15 9.33 1.25
N SER A 276 7.91 10.33 0.83
CA SER A 276 8.63 10.31 -0.46
C SER A 276 9.83 9.36 -0.41
N ARG A 277 10.38 9.00 -1.57
CA ARG A 277 11.62 8.22 -1.64
C ARG A 277 12.79 8.98 -1.02
N GLU A 278 12.85 10.29 -1.27
CA GLU A 278 13.90 11.16 -0.75
C GLU A 278 13.82 11.27 0.78
N ALA A 279 12.61 11.25 1.37
CA ALA A 279 12.43 11.18 2.82
C ALA A 279 12.94 9.85 3.40
N ARG A 280 12.68 8.72 2.73
CA ARG A 280 13.21 7.41 3.14
C ARG A 280 14.74 7.39 3.11
N TYR A 281 15.33 7.90 2.02
CA TYR A 281 16.78 8.02 1.88
C TYR A 281 17.42 8.92 2.94
N GLU A 282 16.77 10.05 3.27
CA GLU A 282 17.22 10.93 4.34
C GLU A 282 17.18 10.23 5.71
N ALA A 283 16.13 9.47 6.00
CA ALA A 283 15.99 8.75 7.26
C ALA A 283 17.04 7.63 7.43
N GLU A 284 17.35 6.90 6.35
CA GLU A 284 18.40 5.86 6.36
C GLU A 284 19.79 6.44 6.68
N ARG A 285 20.04 7.69 6.28
CA ARG A 285 21.31 8.39 6.49
C ARG A 285 21.36 9.22 7.78
N ALA A 286 20.32 9.14 8.61
CA ALA A 286 20.25 9.92 9.83
C ALA A 286 21.35 9.54 10.82
N ASN A 287 21.86 10.53 11.55
CA ASN A 287 22.91 10.33 12.57
C ASN A 287 22.40 9.57 13.82
N ILE A 288 21.09 9.42 13.96
CA ILE A 288 20.44 8.60 14.97
C ILE A 288 19.53 7.58 14.27
N PRO A 289 19.29 6.39 14.86
CA PRO A 289 18.32 5.47 14.28
C PRO A 289 16.93 6.10 14.20
N LEU A 290 16.37 6.09 13.00
CA LEU A 290 15.06 6.64 12.69
C LEU A 290 14.23 5.59 11.95
N ALA A 291 13.08 5.25 12.51
CA ALA A 291 12.04 4.49 11.81
C ALA A 291 11.01 5.46 11.22
N LEU A 292 10.62 5.21 9.97
CA LEU A 292 9.46 5.84 9.35
C LEU A 292 8.30 4.85 9.41
N MET A 293 7.12 5.33 9.77
CA MET A 293 5.91 4.52 9.86
C MET A 293 4.80 5.23 9.10
N ASP A 294 4.39 4.68 7.97
CA ASP A 294 3.22 5.18 7.26
C ASP A 294 1.92 4.56 7.80
N LEU A 295 0.78 4.91 7.19
CA LEU A 295 -0.50 4.38 7.65
C LEU A 295 -0.60 2.85 7.49
N ASP A 296 0.02 2.27 6.46
CA ASP A 296 0.01 0.83 6.25
C ASP A 296 0.81 0.12 7.34
N ASP A 297 2.01 0.63 7.65
CA ASP A 297 2.84 0.15 8.76
C ASP A 297 2.12 0.27 10.11
N LEU A 298 1.49 1.43 10.36
CA LEU A 298 0.75 1.68 11.60
C LEU A 298 -0.40 0.68 11.77
N VAL A 299 -1.19 0.43 10.73
CA VAL A 299 -2.30 -0.54 10.80
C VAL A 299 -1.78 -1.97 10.97
N LYS A 300 -0.68 -2.34 10.30
CA LYS A 300 -0.03 -3.64 10.49
C LYS A 300 0.40 -3.83 11.95
N SER A 301 1.14 -2.87 12.51
CA SER A 301 1.57 -2.92 13.92
C SER A 301 0.40 -2.88 14.90
N LEU A 302 -0.66 -2.11 14.60
CA LEU A 302 -1.89 -2.07 15.41
C LEU A 302 -2.54 -3.45 15.48
N LEU A 303 -2.67 -4.15 14.36
CA LEU A 303 -3.25 -5.50 14.30
C LEU A 303 -2.40 -6.51 15.06
N GLU A 304 -1.08 -6.46 14.92
CA GLU A 304 -0.15 -7.34 15.63
C GLU A 304 -0.19 -7.17 17.15
N GLN A 305 -0.40 -5.94 17.64
CA GLN A 305 -0.46 -5.66 19.07
C GLN A 305 -1.88 -5.55 19.63
N TYR A 306 -2.92 -5.74 18.82
CA TYR A 306 -4.29 -5.36 19.17
C TYR A 306 -4.76 -5.94 20.52
N GLU A 307 -4.42 -7.20 20.80
CA GLU A 307 -4.77 -7.89 22.05
C GLU A 307 -4.02 -7.38 23.29
N LYS A 308 -2.90 -6.67 23.12
CA LYS A 308 -2.08 -6.07 24.20
C LYS A 308 -2.34 -4.58 24.42
N LEU A 309 -3.14 -3.95 23.55
CA LEU A 309 -3.51 -2.54 23.70
C LEU A 309 -4.33 -2.33 24.98
N ASP A 310 -4.17 -1.17 25.60
CA ASP A 310 -5.06 -0.73 26.67
C ASP A 310 -6.47 -0.43 26.14
N LEU A 311 -7.45 -0.40 27.05
CA LEU A 311 -8.87 -0.25 26.70
C LEU A 311 -9.16 1.07 25.98
N GLU A 312 -8.49 2.16 26.41
CA GLU A 312 -8.66 3.49 25.82
C GLU A 312 -8.21 3.48 24.35
N THR A 313 -7.06 2.86 24.07
CA THR A 313 -6.53 2.73 22.70
C THR A 313 -7.41 1.83 21.83
N GLN A 314 -7.94 0.73 22.37
CA GLN A 314 -8.89 -0.12 21.64
C GLN A 314 -10.21 0.61 21.30
N GLN A 315 -10.63 1.57 22.12
CA GLN A 315 -11.83 2.37 21.86
C GLN A 315 -11.67 3.35 20.70
N LEU A 316 -10.44 3.81 20.42
CA LEU A 316 -10.16 4.66 19.24
C LEU A 316 -10.43 3.89 17.95
N VAL A 317 -10.05 2.61 17.88
CA VAL A 317 -10.19 1.77 16.69
C VAL A 317 -10.77 0.41 17.08
N PRO A 318 -12.10 0.31 17.32
CA PRO A 318 -12.71 -0.92 17.78
C PRO A 318 -12.77 -1.97 16.66
N LEU A 319 -12.02 -3.05 16.83
CA LEU A 319 -11.96 -4.21 15.94
C LEU A 319 -12.61 -5.44 16.59
N LYS A 320 -13.18 -6.31 15.76
CA LYS A 320 -13.74 -7.60 16.17
C LYS A 320 -13.01 -8.71 15.44
N ARG A 321 -12.54 -9.71 16.20
CA ARG A 321 -11.95 -10.92 15.64
C ARG A 321 -13.06 -11.82 15.09
N ILE A 322 -12.93 -12.20 13.83
CA ILE A 322 -13.77 -13.22 13.20
C ILE A 322 -12.93 -14.46 12.95
N PHE A 323 -13.52 -15.64 13.17
CA PHE A 323 -12.89 -16.91 12.85
C PHE A 323 -13.53 -17.45 11.58
N VAL A 324 -12.70 -17.83 10.62
CA VAL A 324 -13.13 -18.55 9.41
C VAL A 324 -12.39 -19.87 9.34
N PRO A 325 -12.93 -20.90 8.67
CA PRO A 325 -12.24 -22.16 8.53
C PRO A 325 -10.87 -21.97 7.85
N ALA A 326 -9.84 -22.63 8.39
CA ALA A 326 -8.54 -22.72 7.73
C ALA A 326 -8.65 -23.76 6.61
N TRP A 327 -8.44 -23.36 5.37
CA TRP A 327 -8.46 -24.26 4.21
C TRP A 327 -7.03 -24.54 3.75
N SER A 328 -6.77 -25.77 3.30
CA SER A 328 -5.46 -26.31 2.90
C SER A 328 -5.16 -26.19 1.40
#